data_AF-A0A7V4PAR3-F1
#
_entry.id   AF-A0A7V4PAR3-F1
#
_cell.length_a   1.000
_cell.length_b   1.000
_cell.length_c   1.000
_cell.angle_alpha   90.00
_cell.angle_beta   90.00
_cell.angle_gamma   90.00
#
_symmetry.space_group_name_H-M   'P 1'
#
loop_
_entity.id
_entity.type
_entity.pdbx_description
1 polymer ?
#
loop_
_entity_poly.entity_id
_entity_poly.type
_entity_poly.pdbx_seq_one_letter_code
_entity_poly.pdbx_strand_id
1 'polypeptide(L)'
;MPCMLHLNDRAWRLADALAADATALGVSESRAAGGCRILDCGVKAAGGLEAGRRLAEICLAGLGRVAIVPLALGERIVPQV
;
A
#
# COMPACT_ATOMS: atom_id res chain seq x y z
N MET A 1 -27.99 14.45 2.60
CA MET A 1 -27.10 14.23 3.77
C MET A 1 -25.71 13.99 3.23
N PRO A 2 -24.67 14.74 3.65
CA PRO A 2 -23.32 14.41 3.19
C PRO A 2 -23.00 13.02 3.74
N CYS A 3 -22.76 12.06 2.84
CA CYS A 3 -22.32 10.73 3.21
C CYS A 3 -20.93 10.91 3.84
N MET A 4 -20.86 10.79 5.17
CA MET A 4 -19.60 10.93 5.90
C MET A 4 -18.68 9.81 5.43
N LEU A 5 -17.67 10.14 4.64
CA LEU A 5 -16.68 9.18 4.17
C LEU A 5 -15.64 9.00 5.27
N HIS A 6 -15.71 7.88 5.97
CA HIS A 6 -14.73 7.49 6.99
C HIS A 6 -13.45 7.00 6.31
N LEU A 7 -12.65 7.93 5.77
CA LEU A 7 -11.44 7.63 5.01
C LEU A 7 -10.46 6.77 5.81
N ASN A 8 -10.24 7.13 7.08
CA ASN A 8 -9.29 6.44 7.94
C ASN A 8 -9.73 5.01 8.25
N ASP A 9 -11.01 4.77 8.54
CA ASP A 9 -11.51 3.41 8.82
C ASP A 9 -11.34 2.48 7.60
N ARG A 10 -11.49 3.03 6.39
CA ARG A 10 -11.25 2.30 5.14
C ARG A 10 -9.76 2.02 4.93
N ALA A 11 -8.92 3.03 5.07
CA ALA A 11 -7.47 2.90 4.97
C ALA A 11 -6.92 1.91 6.00
N TRP A 12 -7.45 1.94 7.22
CA TRP A 12 -7.09 1.03 8.30
C TRP A 12 -7.33 -0.44 7.92
N ARG A 13 -8.52 -0.77 7.41
CA ARG A 13 -8.82 -2.13 6.94
C ARG A 13 -7.89 -2.61 5.83
N LEU A 14 -7.50 -1.71 4.93
CA LEU A 14 -6.53 -2.03 3.87
C LEU A 14 -5.12 -2.23 4.45
N ALA A 15 -4.72 -1.44 5.44
CA ALA A 15 -3.45 -1.62 6.14
C ALA A 15 -3.41 -2.92 6.97
N ASP A 16 -4.54 -3.36 7.52
CA ASP A 16 -4.68 -4.69 8.15
C ASP A 16 -4.57 -5.83 7.13
N ALA A 17 -5.15 -5.68 5.94
CA ALA A 17 -4.96 -6.67 4.87
C ALA A 17 -3.50 -6.73 4.38
N LEU A 18 -2.82 -5.58 4.27
CA LEU A 18 -1.39 -5.53 3.95
C LEU A 18 -0.54 -6.18 5.06
N ALA A 19 -0.92 -6.01 6.33
CA ALA A 19 -0.32 -6.69 7.48
C ALA A 19 -0.29 -8.22 7.33
N ALA A 20 -1.47 -8.77 7.01
CA ALA A 20 -1.68 -10.20 6.96
C ALA A 20 -0.78 -10.86 5.91
N ASP A 21 -0.47 -10.12 4.84
CA ASP A 21 0.37 -10.56 3.73
C ASP A 21 1.83 -10.04 3.82
N ALA A 22 2.23 -9.42 4.93
CA ALA A 22 3.46 -8.62 5.00
C ALA A 22 4.72 -9.38 4.53
N THR A 23 4.92 -10.62 4.97
CA THR A 23 6.06 -11.44 4.56
C THR A 23 6.09 -11.69 3.05
N ALA A 24 4.94 -12.01 2.45
CA ALA A 24 4.83 -12.26 1.02
C ALA A 24 5.04 -10.99 0.17
N LEU A 25 4.71 -9.83 0.74
CA LEU A 25 4.86 -8.52 0.11
C LEU A 25 6.23 -7.88 0.33
N GLY A 26 7.14 -8.53 1.07
CA GLY A 26 8.43 -7.94 1.43
C GLY A 26 8.30 -6.75 2.38
N VAL A 27 7.20 -6.66 3.14
CA VAL A 27 6.92 -5.63 4.15
C VAL A 27 7.33 -6.15 5.52
N SER A 28 7.87 -5.28 6.36
CA SER A 28 8.11 -5.61 7.77
C SER A 28 7.15 -4.84 8.68
N GLU A 29 6.64 -5.53 9.70
CA GLU A 29 5.83 -4.92 10.75
C GLU A 29 6.63 -4.77 12.03
N SER A 30 6.51 -3.61 12.67
CA SER A 30 7.05 -3.35 14.00
C SER A 30 6.12 -2.43 14.80
N ARG A 31 6.48 -2.16 16.06
CA ARG A 31 5.75 -1.22 16.90
C ARG A 31 6.67 -0.15 17.46
N ALA A 32 6.21 1.10 17.43
CA ALA A 32 6.87 2.20 18.11
C ALA A 32 6.61 2.17 19.63
N ALA A 33 7.36 3.00 20.37
CA ALA A 33 6.98 3.36 21.73
C ALA A 33 5.55 3.93 21.73
N GLY A 34 4.69 3.44 22.62
CA GLY A 34 3.27 3.81 22.66
C GLY A 34 2.35 2.94 21.79
N GLY A 35 2.86 1.86 21.19
CA GLY A 35 2.04 0.83 20.55
C GLY A 35 1.61 1.11 19.11
N CYS A 36 2.01 2.26 18.54
CA CYS A 36 1.80 2.58 17.14
C CYS A 36 2.40 1.50 16.25
N ARG A 37 1.59 0.94 15.35
CA ARG A 37 1.99 -0.08 14.40
C ARG A 37 2.67 0.58 13.20
N ILE A 38 3.87 0.12 12.88
CA ILE A 38 4.68 0.62 11.76
C ILE A 38 4.78 -0.48 10.72
N LEU A 39 4.34 -0.15 9.49
CA LEU A 39 4.50 -0.99 8.31
C LEU A 39 5.59 -0.39 7.43
N ASP A 40 6.79 -0.97 7.47
CA ASP A 40 7.87 -0.57 6.60
C ASP A 40 7.76 -1.29 5.26
N CYS A 41 7.43 -0.52 4.22
CA CYS A 41 7.20 -1.01 2.86
C CYS A 41 8.41 -0.81 1.92
N GLY A 42 9.59 -0.40 2.42
CA GLY A 42 10.75 -0.20 1.54
C GLY A 42 11.94 0.60 2.10
N VAL A 43 11.94 0.98 3.38
CA VAL A 43 13.05 1.71 4.01
C VAL A 43 14.15 0.76 4.44
N LYS A 44 13.82 -0.23 5.28
CA LYS A 44 14.68 -1.36 5.64
C LYS A 44 14.16 -2.66 5.07
N ALA A 45 12.84 -2.77 4.94
CA ALA A 45 12.19 -3.87 4.24
C ALA A 45 12.51 -3.81 2.73
N ALA A 46 12.50 -4.96 2.06
CA ALA A 46 12.76 -5.02 0.62
C ALA A 46 11.66 -4.30 -0.19
N GLY A 47 10.41 -4.35 0.29
CA GLY A 47 9.24 -3.85 -0.43
C GLY A 47 8.94 -4.65 -1.70
N GLY A 48 8.24 -4.01 -2.64
CA GLY A 48 7.91 -4.59 -3.93
C GLY A 48 6.78 -3.86 -4.65
N LEU A 49 6.53 -4.27 -5.90
CA LEU A 49 5.48 -3.68 -6.75
C LEU A 49 4.09 -3.80 -6.10
N GLU A 50 3.73 -4.97 -5.59
CA GLU A 50 2.43 -5.18 -4.95
C GLU A 50 2.32 -4.45 -3.60
N ALA A 51 3.41 -4.35 -2.84
CA ALA A 51 3.45 -3.55 -1.60
C ALA A 51 3.18 -2.07 -1.90
N GLY A 52 3.83 -1.52 -2.94
CA GLY A 52 3.60 -0.15 -3.39
C GLY A 52 2.19 0.08 -3.93
N ARG A 53 1.65 -0.88 -4.71
CA ARG A 53 0.27 -0.82 -5.24
C ARG A 53 -0.76 -0.75 -4.11
N ARG A 54 -0.64 -1.64 -3.10
CA ARG A 54 -1.53 -1.64 -1.92
C ARG A 54 -1.37 -0.40 -1.06
N LEU A 55 -0.12 0.06 -0.86
CA LEU A 55 0.15 1.32 -0.15
C LEU A 55 -0.54 2.51 -0.84
N ALA A 56 -0.47 2.60 -2.17
CA ALA A 56 -1.15 3.64 -2.93
C ALA A 56 -2.69 3.55 -2.77
N GLU A 57 -3.29 2.35 -2.76
CA GLU A 57 -4.73 2.19 -2.48
C GLU A 57 -5.11 2.58 -1.05
N ILE A 58 -4.23 2.32 -0.08
CA ILE A 58 -4.38 2.80 1.31
C ILE A 58 -4.39 4.34 1.34
N CYS A 59 -3.46 5.00 0.63
CA CYS A 59 -3.43 6.45 0.50
C CYS A 59 -4.73 7.02 -0.12
N LEU A 60 -5.40 6.25 -0.97
CA LEU A 60 -6.69 6.60 -1.58
C LEU A 60 -7.90 6.15 -0.74
N ALA A 61 -7.69 5.61 0.47
CA ALA A 61 -8.73 5.06 1.34
C ALA A 61 -9.64 4.02 0.63
N GLY A 62 -9.09 3.31 -0.37
CA GLY A 62 -9.86 2.40 -1.22
C GLY A 62 -10.99 3.06 -2.00
N LEU A 63 -10.87 4.36 -2.31
CA LEU A 63 -11.80 5.10 -3.16
C LEU A 63 -11.27 5.27 -4.59
N GLY A 64 -10.02 4.85 -4.83
CA GLY A 64 -9.45 4.67 -6.15
C GLY A 64 -8.91 3.25 -6.31
N ARG A 65 -8.71 2.84 -7.57
CA ARG A 65 -8.07 1.58 -7.93
C ARG A 65 -6.69 1.87 -8.46
N VAL A 66 -5.70 1.11 -8.01
CA VAL A 66 -4.32 1.23 -8.47
C VAL A 66 -3.94 -0.08 -9.16
N ALA A 67 -3.48 0.02 -10.39
CA ALA A 67 -3.00 -1.11 -11.18
C ALA A 67 -1.60 -0.80 -11.70
N ILE A 68 -0.79 -1.83 -11.87
CA ILE A 68 0.52 -1.73 -12.52
C ILE A 68 0.35 -2.28 -13.92
N VAL A 69 0.65 -1.46 -14.93
CA VAL A 69 0.51 -1.79 -16.34
C VAL A 69 1.83 -1.57 -17.07
N PRO A 70 2.11 -2.30 -18.17
CA PRO A 70 3.28 -2.03 -18.99
C PRO A 70 3.09 -0.73 -19.79
N LEU A 71 4.11 0.13 -19.78
CA LEU A 71 4.23 1.30 -20.64
C LEU A 71 5.41 1.12 -21.60
N ALA A 72 5.17 1.33 -22.89
CA ALA A 72 6.22 1.43 -23.88
C ALA A 72 6.84 2.83 -23.84
N LEU A 73 8.11 2.92 -23.43
CA LEU A 73 8.90 4.14 -23.39
C LEU A 73 10.07 4.00 -24.37
N GLY A 74 9.84 4.41 -25.62
CA GLY A 74 10.75 4.11 -26.74
C GLY A 74 10.81 2.60 -26.98
N GLU A 75 12.02 2.04 -26.95
CA GLU A 75 12.26 0.60 -27.13
C GLU A 75 12.14 -0.22 -25.82
N ARG A 76 11.85 0.42 -24.68
CA ARG A 76 11.75 -0.25 -23.37
C ARG A 76 10.30 -0.44 -22.96
N ILE A 77 10.01 -1.54 -22.27
CA ILE A 77 8.76 -1.74 -21.54
C ILE A 77 9.06 -1.56 -20.05
N VAL A 78 8.35 -0.63 -19.41
CA VAL A 78 8.53 -0.31 -17.99
C VAL A 78 7.19 -0.44 -17.23
N PRO A 79 7.20 -0.76 -15.93
CA PRO A 79 5.99 -0.71 -15.12
C PRO A 79 5.53 0.74 -14.94
N GLN A 80 4.22 0.98 -15.13
CA GLN A 80 3.53 2.24 -14.90
C GLN A 80 2.33 2.01 -13.97
N VAL A 81 2.00 3.04 -13.19
CA VAL A 81 0.73 3.20 -12.48
C VAL A 81 -0.08 4.30 -13.14
#